data_AF-A0A7X6R6N3-F1
#
_entry.id   AF-A0A7X6R6N3-F1
#
_cell.length_a   1.000
_cell.length_b   1.000
_cell.length_c   1.000
_cell.angle_alpha   90.00
_cell.angle_beta   90.00
_cell.angle_gamma   90.00
#
_symmetry.space_group_name_H-M   'P 1'
#
loop_
_entity.id
_entity.type
_entity.pdbx_description
1 polymer ?
#
loop_
_entity_poly.entity_id
_entity_poly.type
_entity_poly.pdbx_seq_one_letter_code
_entity_poly.pdbx_strand_id
1 'polypeptide(L)'
;MSITRTLPMDTGSIASAKVSSIPAKSNQRPPCADVPDNWDMDTGNPDAWRAAVRTCQSCPLLAQCQQLAQALTTRGDGPRAMIWAGVAYDNSGSVIENLDRHRAAPIDHKRPMRIIRTGPRPLRTVSTLPAPRRHIVLGQPLKPTGTDGL
;
A
#
# COMPACT_ATOMS: atom_id res chain seq x y z
N MET A 1 42.07 7.27 55.82
CA MET A 1 41.00 8.04 56.51
C MET A 1 40.22 8.81 55.45
N SER A 2 38.89 8.91 55.62
CA SER A 2 37.85 9.48 54.71
C SER A 2 37.50 8.56 53.52
N ILE A 3 36.42 7.77 53.39
CA ILE A 3 34.98 7.69 53.78
C ILE A 3 34.01 8.67 53.07
N THR A 4 33.05 8.06 52.35
CA THR A 4 31.66 8.50 51.98
C THR A 4 31.58 9.38 50.72
N ARG A 5 30.70 9.12 49.73
CA ARG A 5 29.25 8.88 49.87
C ARG A 5 28.60 8.32 48.59
N THR A 6 27.69 7.39 48.79
CA THR A 6 26.76 6.71 47.85
C THR A 6 25.66 7.64 47.32
N LEU A 7 25.10 7.34 46.14
CA LEU A 7 23.67 7.07 45.92
C LEU A 7 23.43 6.47 44.51
N PRO A 8 22.46 5.55 44.35
CA PRO A 8 22.03 4.95 43.09
C PRO A 8 20.85 5.74 42.48
N MET A 9 20.73 5.73 41.15
CA MET A 9 19.50 6.12 40.43
C MET A 9 19.11 4.92 39.55
N ASP A 10 18.10 4.15 39.95
CA ASP A 10 16.66 4.33 39.71
C ASP A 10 16.22 4.01 38.28
N THR A 11 15.76 2.76 38.16
CA THR A 11 14.54 2.32 37.49
C THR A 11 14.00 3.16 36.33
N GLY A 12 14.12 2.60 35.13
CA GLY A 12 13.40 3.05 33.95
C GLY A 12 13.22 1.90 32.98
N SER A 13 12.47 0.88 33.40
CA SER A 13 11.91 -0.14 32.51
C SER A 13 11.00 0.59 31.51
N ILE A 14 11.54 0.93 30.35
CA ILE A 14 10.77 1.55 29.28
C ILE A 14 9.84 0.46 28.78
N ALA A 15 8.61 0.56 29.27
CA ALA A 15 7.46 -0.23 28.91
C ALA A 15 7.44 -0.44 27.40
N SER A 16 7.41 -1.72 27.03
CA SER A 16 6.99 -2.21 25.73
C SER A 16 5.85 -1.34 25.24
N ALA A 17 6.12 -0.52 24.22
CA ALA A 17 5.12 0.31 23.57
C ALA A 17 4.06 -0.66 23.05
N LYS A 18 2.97 -0.75 23.80
CA LYS A 18 1.76 -1.49 23.45
C LYS A 18 1.36 -0.93 22.10
N VAL A 19 1.62 -1.71 21.05
CA VAL A 19 1.17 -1.43 19.69
C VAL A 19 -0.35 -1.31 19.80
N SER A 20 -0.81 -0.07 19.88
CA SER A 20 -2.21 0.26 19.95
C SER A 20 -2.86 -0.39 18.75
N SER A 21 -3.82 -1.25 19.08
CA SER A 21 -4.76 -1.93 18.20
C SER A 21 -5.03 -1.13 16.94
N ILE A 22 -4.83 -1.81 15.81
CA ILE A 22 -5.24 -1.45 14.45
C ILE A 22 -6.53 -0.61 14.53
N PRO A 23 -6.54 0.64 14.04
CA PRO A 23 -7.74 1.45 14.06
C PRO A 23 -8.82 0.70 13.29
N ALA A 24 -10.01 0.62 13.89
CA ALA A 24 -11.19 0.04 13.28
C ALA A 24 -11.31 0.50 11.81
N LYS A 25 -11.56 -0.46 10.91
CA LYS A 25 -11.93 -0.19 9.51
C LYS A 25 -12.94 0.94 9.52
N SER A 26 -12.55 2.13 9.07
CA SER A 26 -13.54 3.15 8.75
C SER A 26 -14.35 2.57 7.59
N ASN A 27 -15.63 2.31 7.80
CA ASN A 27 -16.54 1.86 6.73
C ASN A 27 -16.71 2.92 5.62
N GLN A 28 -16.08 4.10 5.75
CA GLN A 28 -16.04 5.10 4.70
C GLN A 28 -15.01 4.71 3.65
N ARG A 29 -15.52 4.49 2.43
CA ARG A 29 -14.71 4.35 1.23
C ARG A 29 -13.87 5.61 1.08
N PRO A 30 -12.53 5.50 0.96
CA PRO A 30 -11.70 6.68 0.80
C PRO A 30 -11.97 7.34 -0.55
N PRO A 31 -11.83 8.67 -0.67
CA PRO A 31 -12.07 9.40 -1.92
C PRO A 31 -11.21 8.89 -3.07
N CYS A 32 -10.05 8.29 -2.76
CA CYS A 32 -9.18 7.69 -3.76
C CYS A 32 -9.71 6.42 -4.42
N ALA A 33 -10.70 5.77 -3.81
CA ALA A 33 -11.30 4.56 -4.36
C ALA A 33 -12.49 4.83 -5.28
N ASP A 34 -13.03 6.05 -5.32
CA ASP A 34 -14.21 6.39 -6.13
C ASP A 34 -13.85 6.68 -7.59
N VAL A 35 -12.79 7.45 -7.83
CA VAL A 35 -12.31 7.80 -9.18
C VAL A 35 -10.80 7.56 -9.26
N PRO A 36 -10.36 6.33 -9.59
CA PRO A 36 -8.93 5.97 -9.62
C PRO A 36 -8.09 6.83 -10.56
N ASP A 37 -8.65 7.23 -11.71
CA ASP A 37 -7.94 8.00 -12.74
C ASP A 37 -7.48 9.38 -12.24
N ASN A 38 -8.17 9.97 -11.25
CA ASN A 38 -7.77 11.26 -10.67
C ASN A 38 -6.47 11.19 -9.87
N TRP A 39 -5.99 9.99 -9.59
CA TRP A 39 -4.78 9.73 -8.82
C TRP A 39 -3.64 9.26 -9.70
N ASP A 40 -3.88 9.04 -10.99
CA ASP A 40 -2.88 8.59 -11.94
C ASP A 40 -2.00 9.77 -12.39
N MET A 41 -0.69 9.55 -12.43
CA MET A 41 0.27 10.55 -12.90
C MET A 41 0.33 10.61 -14.44
N ASP A 42 -0.25 9.63 -15.14
CA ASP A 42 -0.22 9.55 -16.60
C ASP A 42 -1.40 10.28 -17.27
N THR A 43 -2.50 10.57 -16.53
CA THR A 43 -3.75 11.13 -17.09
C THR A 43 -4.04 12.58 -16.68
N GLY A 44 -3.28 13.14 -15.72
CA GLY A 44 -3.57 14.45 -15.13
C GLY A 44 -2.71 15.60 -15.63
N ASN A 45 -2.96 16.78 -15.05
CA ASN A 45 -2.13 17.98 -15.20
C ASN A 45 -1.71 18.48 -13.80
N PRO A 46 -0.75 19.43 -13.70
CA PRO A 46 -0.25 19.90 -12.40
C PRO A 46 -1.33 20.39 -11.43
N ASP A 47 -2.37 21.07 -11.92
CA ASP A 47 -3.47 21.54 -11.07
C ASP A 47 -4.30 20.38 -10.52
N ALA A 48 -4.63 19.41 -11.37
CA ALA A 48 -5.36 18.20 -10.98
C ALA A 48 -4.57 17.38 -9.95
N TRP A 49 -3.26 17.21 -10.16
CA TRP A 49 -2.40 16.49 -9.21
C TRP A 49 -2.30 17.21 -7.86
N ARG A 50 -2.19 18.54 -7.85
CA ARG A 50 -2.24 19.33 -6.60
C ARG A 50 -3.58 19.19 -5.87
N ALA A 51 -4.68 19.14 -6.60
CA ALA A 51 -6.00 18.91 -6.02
C ALA A 51 -6.11 17.49 -5.41
N ALA A 52 -5.62 16.47 -6.12
CA ALA A 52 -5.56 15.10 -5.64
C ALA A 52 -4.70 15.00 -4.36
N VAL A 53 -3.47 15.54 -4.36
CA VAL A 53 -2.60 15.57 -3.16
C VAL A 53 -3.31 16.19 -1.96
N ARG A 54 -3.94 17.36 -2.12
CA ARG A 54 -4.71 18.02 -1.04
C ARG A 54 -5.87 17.16 -0.55
N THR A 55 -6.58 16.51 -1.48
CA THR A 55 -7.68 15.60 -1.15
C THR A 55 -7.18 14.39 -0.34
N CYS A 56 -6.03 13.82 -0.73
CA CYS A 56 -5.41 12.73 0.04
C CYS A 56 -4.99 13.18 1.44
N GLN A 57 -4.42 14.38 1.56
CA GLN A 57 -4.00 14.94 2.84
C GLN A 57 -5.18 15.18 3.80
N SER A 58 -6.37 15.46 3.26
CA SER A 58 -7.61 15.56 4.05
C SER A 58 -8.25 14.22 4.40
N CYS A 59 -7.72 13.10 3.89
CA CYS A 59 -8.31 11.78 4.10
C CYS A 59 -8.05 11.29 5.53
N PRO A 60 -9.08 10.79 6.25
CA PRO A 60 -8.91 10.26 7.61
C PRO A 60 -8.00 9.01 7.66
N LEU A 61 -7.77 8.35 6.52
CA LEU A 61 -6.90 7.18 6.41
C LEU A 61 -5.44 7.53 6.07
N LEU A 62 -5.08 8.81 5.99
CA LEU A 62 -3.75 9.26 5.54
C LEU A 62 -2.60 8.55 6.27
N ALA A 63 -2.63 8.52 7.60
CA ALA A 63 -1.56 7.92 8.41
C ALA A 63 -1.38 6.42 8.12
N GLN A 64 -2.48 5.69 7.92
CA GLN A 64 -2.42 4.27 7.55
C GLN A 64 -1.88 4.08 6.13
N CYS A 65 -2.30 4.94 5.20
CA CYS A 65 -1.79 4.93 3.83
C CYS A 65 -0.28 5.22 3.77
N GLN A 66 0.23 6.12 4.62
CA GLN A 66 1.67 6.43 4.72
C GLN A 66 2.47 5.24 5.25
N GLN A 67 2.00 4.61 6.33
CA GLN A 67 2.65 3.41 6.87
C GLN A 67 2.67 2.27 5.85
N LEU A 68 1.57 2.07 5.13
CA LEU A 68 1.47 1.06 4.09
C LEU A 68 2.40 1.38 2.90
N ALA A 69 2.46 2.64 2.46
CA ALA A 69 3.38 3.08 1.41
C ALA A 69 4.83 2.83 1.80
N GLN A 70 5.22 3.16 3.04
CA GLN A 70 6.56 2.88 3.54
C GLN A 70 6.87 1.38 3.53
N ALA A 71 5.95 0.55 4.02
CA ALA A 71 6.10 -0.90 4.01
C ALA A 71 6.18 -1.48 2.59
N LEU A 72 5.48 -0.88 1.62
CA LEU A 72 5.52 -1.24 0.20
C LEU A 72 6.86 -0.87 -0.43
N THR A 73 7.34 0.34 -0.18
CA THR A 73 8.62 0.83 -0.68
C THR A 73 9.78 -0.01 -0.15
N THR A 74 9.81 -0.32 1.15
CA THR A 74 10.87 -1.16 1.75
C THR A 74 10.96 -2.56 1.11
N ARG A 75 9.85 -3.11 0.60
CA ARG A 75 9.84 -4.43 -0.09
C ARG A 75 10.03 -4.34 -1.61
N GLY A 76 10.16 -3.14 -2.18
CA GLY A 76 10.26 -2.93 -3.63
C GLY A 76 8.93 -3.05 -4.38
N ASP A 77 7.80 -2.98 -3.67
CA ASP A 77 6.45 -2.98 -4.23
C ASP A 77 5.76 -1.61 -4.04
N GLY A 78 6.55 -0.53 -3.97
CA GLY A 78 6.06 0.83 -3.81
C GLY A 78 5.00 1.24 -4.85
N PRO A 79 4.14 2.23 -4.55
CA PRO A 79 3.25 2.84 -5.55
C PRO A 79 4.06 3.40 -6.73
N ARG A 80 3.52 3.30 -7.95
CA ARG A 80 4.20 3.77 -9.17
C ARG A 80 3.21 4.44 -10.10
N ALA A 81 3.60 5.56 -10.70
CA ALA A 81 2.80 6.38 -11.60
C ALA A 81 1.47 6.82 -10.96
N MET A 82 1.46 7.13 -9.67
CA MET A 82 0.25 7.54 -9.01
C MET A 82 0.52 8.38 -7.77
N ILE A 83 -0.52 9.07 -7.30
CA ILE A 83 -0.55 9.78 -6.03
C ILE A 83 -1.08 8.83 -4.97
N TRP A 84 -0.29 8.61 -3.92
CA TRP A 84 -0.62 7.75 -2.80
C TRP A 84 -0.18 8.39 -1.49
N ALA A 85 -1.03 8.35 -0.46
CA ALA A 85 -0.73 8.91 0.86
C ALA A 85 -0.24 10.37 0.84
N GLY A 86 -0.77 11.19 -0.07
CA GLY A 86 -0.41 12.59 -0.25
C GLY A 86 0.93 12.82 -0.96
N VAL A 87 1.53 11.77 -1.53
CA VAL A 87 2.82 11.80 -2.21
C VAL A 87 2.63 11.33 -3.65
N ALA A 88 3.24 12.04 -4.60
CA ALA A 88 3.25 11.63 -6.00
C ALA A 88 4.46 10.73 -6.29
N TYR A 89 4.20 9.61 -6.96
CA TYR A 89 5.22 8.64 -7.36
C TYR A 89 5.32 8.59 -8.88
N ASP A 90 6.55 8.65 -9.38
CA ASP A 90 6.83 8.54 -10.80
C ASP A 90 6.71 7.10 -11.32
N ASN A 91 7.06 6.91 -12.58
CA ASN A 91 7.05 5.61 -13.23
C ASN A 91 8.01 4.59 -12.59
N SER A 92 9.07 5.01 -11.93
CA SER A 92 10.00 4.11 -11.21
C SER A 92 9.53 3.77 -9.79
N GLY A 93 8.60 4.55 -9.24
CA GLY A 93 8.21 4.49 -7.82
C GLY A 93 9.03 5.44 -6.95
N SER A 94 9.75 6.38 -7.57
CA SER A 94 10.46 7.46 -6.90
C SER A 94 9.50 8.60 -6.59
N VAL A 95 9.73 9.29 -5.48
CA VAL A 95 8.93 10.44 -5.08
C VAL A 95 9.22 11.62 -6.01
N ILE A 96 8.17 12.27 -6.50
CA ILE A 96 8.28 13.49 -7.29
C ILE A 96 8.27 14.68 -6.33
N GLU A 97 9.43 15.29 -6.11
CA GLU A 97 9.56 16.45 -5.20
C GLU A 97 8.90 17.72 -5.74
N ASN A 98 8.96 17.92 -7.07
CA ASN A 98 8.39 19.09 -7.73
C ASN A 98 7.33 18.68 -8.75
N LEU A 99 6.08 18.75 -8.33
CA LEU A 99 4.92 18.35 -9.13
C LEU A 99 4.67 19.29 -10.32
N ASP A 100 4.99 20.58 -10.17
CA ASP A 100 4.77 21.59 -11.21
C ASP A 100 5.74 21.43 -12.40
N ARG A 101 6.93 20.92 -12.13
CA ARG A 101 7.93 20.60 -13.17
C ARG A 101 7.76 19.20 -13.76
N HIS A 102 6.94 18.36 -13.14
CA HIS A 102 6.67 17.04 -13.66
C HIS A 102 5.89 17.14 -14.98
N ARG A 103 6.41 16.51 -16.02
CA ARG A 103 5.70 16.31 -17.28
C ARG A 103 5.18 14.89 -17.26
N ALA A 104 3.86 14.74 -17.47
CA ALA A 104 3.29 13.44 -17.73
C ALA A 104 4.08 12.80 -18.88
N ALA A 105 4.65 11.63 -18.63
CA ALA A 105 5.25 10.87 -19.71
C ALA A 105 4.14 10.51 -20.70
N PRO A 106 4.44 10.37 -22.00
CA PRO A 106 3.49 9.76 -22.92
C PRO A 106 3.00 8.43 -22.33
N ILE A 107 1.67 8.24 -22.32
CA ILE A 107 1.04 7.05 -21.74
C ILE A 107 1.68 5.80 -22.38
N ASP A 108 2.41 5.04 -21.58
CA ASP A 108 2.96 3.76 -22.03
C ASP A 108 1.87 2.70 -21.95
N HIS A 109 1.14 2.52 -23.04
CA HIS A 109 0.11 1.48 -23.16
C HIS A 109 0.67 0.05 -23.04
N LYS A 110 1.99 -0.14 -23.07
CA LYS A 110 2.63 -1.45 -22.83
C LYS A 110 2.93 -1.69 -21.36
N ARG A 111 2.70 -0.70 -20.48
CA ARG A 111 2.92 -0.83 -19.05
C ARG A 111 2.00 -1.94 -18.49
N PRO A 112 2.56 -3.04 -17.97
CA PRO A 112 1.73 -4.08 -17.40
C PRO A 112 1.05 -3.55 -16.13
N MET A 113 -0.27 -3.74 -16.04
CA MET A 113 -1.04 -3.45 -14.84
C MET A 113 -0.39 -4.15 -13.63
N ARG A 114 -0.02 -3.38 -12.60
CA ARG A 114 0.51 -3.94 -11.36
C ARG A 114 -0.54 -3.87 -10.27
N ILE A 115 -0.93 -5.04 -9.77
CA ILE A 115 -1.79 -5.14 -8.59
C ILE A 115 -0.91 -4.91 -7.35
N ILE A 116 -1.14 -3.78 -6.66
CA ILE A 116 -0.52 -3.53 -5.36
C ILE A 116 -1.21 -4.42 -4.33
N ARG A 117 -0.48 -5.43 -3.83
CA ARG A 117 -0.96 -6.27 -2.73
C ARG A 117 -0.66 -5.60 -1.41
N THR A 118 -1.72 -5.20 -0.71
CA THR A 118 -1.64 -4.55 0.62
C THR A 118 -1.40 -5.56 1.75
N GLY A 119 -1.70 -6.84 1.51
CA GLY A 119 -1.40 -7.95 2.42
C GLY A 119 0.05 -8.44 2.36
N PRO A 120 0.43 -9.42 3.21
CA PRO A 120 1.77 -9.99 3.21
C PRO A 120 2.15 -10.54 1.84
N ARG A 121 3.42 -10.36 1.44
CA ARG A 121 3.94 -10.96 0.21
C ARG A 121 3.73 -12.48 0.31
N PRO A 122 3.05 -13.12 -0.65
CA PRO A 122 2.93 -14.56 -0.65
C PRO A 122 4.32 -15.17 -0.63
N LEU A 123 4.62 -15.96 0.41
CA LEU A 123 5.81 -16.77 0.40
C LEU A 123 5.67 -17.72 -0.79
N ARG A 124 6.76 -17.85 -1.57
CA ARG A 124 6.82 -18.81 -2.67
C ARG A 124 6.81 -20.21 -2.05
N THR A 125 5.63 -20.73 -1.73
CA THR A 125 5.47 -22.12 -1.35
C THR A 125 5.86 -22.92 -2.58
N VAL A 126 7.01 -23.59 -2.52
CA VAL A 126 7.33 -24.68 -3.44
C VAL A 126 6.12 -25.60 -3.40
N SER A 127 5.39 -25.65 -4.50
CA SER A 127 4.18 -26.47 -4.62
C SER A 127 4.64 -27.92 -4.68
N THR A 128 4.87 -28.53 -3.52
CA THR A 128 5.31 -29.93 -3.41
C THR A 128 4.17 -30.92 -3.67
N LEU A 129 2.92 -30.44 -3.74
CA LEU A 129 1.80 -31.27 -4.19
C LEU A 129 1.60 -31.09 -5.69
N PRO A 130 1.56 -32.18 -6.48
CA PRO A 130 1.25 -32.10 -7.90
C PRO A 130 -0.14 -31.48 -8.01
N ALA A 131 -0.19 -30.25 -8.52
CA ALA A 131 -1.45 -29.58 -8.77
C ALA A 131 -2.32 -30.51 -9.63
N PRO A 132 -3.58 -30.80 -9.24
CA PRO A 132 -4.43 -31.65 -10.04
C PRO A 132 -4.55 -31.03 -11.43
N ARG A 133 -4.14 -31.77 -12.46
CA ARG A 133 -4.25 -31.36 -13.86
C ARG A 133 -5.72 -31.26 -14.22
N ARG A 134 -6.32 -30.08 -13.99
CA ARG A 134 -7.66 -29.76 -14.45
C ARG A 134 -7.55 -29.40 -15.93
N HIS A 135 -7.89 -30.34 -16.80
CA HIS A 135 -8.00 -30.05 -18.23
C HIS A 135 -9.29 -29.25 -18.44
N ILE A 136 -9.16 -27.96 -18.76
CA ILE A 136 -10.28 -27.17 -19.24
C ILE A 136 -10.50 -27.60 -20.70
N VAL A 137 -11.47 -28.48 -20.92
CA VAL A 137 -11.93 -28.81 -22.27
C VAL A 137 -12.86 -27.67 -22.71
N LEU A 138 -12.39 -26.81 -23.62
CA LEU A 138 -13.22 -25.77 -24.22
C LEU A 138 -14.42 -26.45 -24.91
N GLY A 139 -15.63 -26.21 -24.40
CA GLY A 139 -16.88 -26.78 -24.95
C GLY A 139 -17.68 -27.66 -23.98
N GLN A 140 -17.17 -27.99 -22.79
CA GLN A 140 -17.99 -28.64 -21.75
C GLN A 140 -18.49 -27.63 -20.70
N PRO A 141 -19.79 -27.66 -20.35
CA PRO A 141 -20.32 -26.87 -19.24
C PRO A 141 -19.61 -27.26 -17.94
N LEU A 142 -19.16 -26.26 -17.18
CA LEU A 142 -18.63 -26.48 -15.84
C LEU A 142 -19.76 -27.06 -14.96
N LYS A 143 -19.58 -28.26 -14.41
CA LYS A 143 -20.53 -28.82 -13.45
C LYS A 143 -20.58 -27.92 -12.21
N PRO A 144 -21.76 -27.43 -11.80
CA PRO A 144 -21.90 -26.67 -10.57
C PRO A 144 -21.42 -27.55 -9.41
N THR A 145 -20.43 -27.06 -8.66
CA THR A 145 -20.03 -27.68 -7.41
C THR A 145 -21.08 -27.25 -6.39
N GLY A 146 -22.05 -28.13 -6.12
CA GLY A 146 -23.03 -27.94 -5.06
C GLY A 146 -22.29 -27.61 -3.77
N THR A 147 -22.50 -26.39 -3.28
CA THR A 147 -22.12 -26.04 -1.92
C THR A 147 -23.33 -26.43 -1.09
N ASP A 148 -23.36 -27.66 -0.60
CA ASP A 148 -24.42 -28.12 0.29
C ASP A 148 -24.33 -27.28 1.57
N GLY A 149 -25.31 -26.39 1.71
CA GLY A 149 -25.58 -25.64 2.93
C GLY A 149 -26.24 -26.57 3.95
N LEU A 150 -25.71 -26.52 5.17
CA LEU A 150 -26.33 -27.05 6.38
C LEU A 150 -27.48 -26.15 6.84
#